data_AF-A0A533UFV2-F1
#
_entry.id   AF-A0A533UFV2-F1
#
_cell.length_a   1.000
_cell.length_b   1.000
_cell.length_c   1.000
_cell.angle_alpha   90.00
_cell.angle_beta   90.00
_cell.angle_gamma   90.00
#
_symmetry.space_group_name_H-M   'P 1'
#
loop_
_entity.id
_entity.type
_entity.pdbx_description
1 polymer ?
#
loop_
_entity_poly.entity_id
_entity_poly.type
_entity_poly.pdbx_seq_one_letter_code
_entity_poly.pdbx_strand_id
1 'polypeptide(L)'
;RLFPANINVAALLSLAGLGSLNTKVRIVADPNTDKNTHEIMAQGKFGKFLIKVENVPSSSNPKTSRLAILSAIECLRTVCQSDIRIGT
;
A
#
# COMPACT_ATOMS: atom_id res chain seq x y z
N ARG A 1 14.48 3.44 -16.77
CA ARG A 1 13.80 2.41 -15.92
C ARG A 1 14.17 2.72 -14.46
N LEU A 2 13.58 3.75 -13.85
CA LEU A 2 14.11 4.38 -12.63
C LEU A 2 13.29 4.14 -11.36
N PHE A 3 12.08 3.57 -11.48
CA PHE A 3 11.24 3.28 -10.33
C PHE A 3 11.18 1.76 -10.12
N PRO A 4 11.72 1.22 -9.01
CA PRO A 4 11.45 -0.16 -8.63
C PRO A 4 9.93 -0.40 -8.56
N ALA A 5 9.49 -1.60 -8.97
CA ALA A 5 8.09 -1.97 -9.10
C ALA A 5 7.25 -1.79 -7.81
N ASN A 6 7.92 -1.62 -6.66
CA ASN A 6 7.30 -1.51 -5.34
C ASN A 6 7.00 -0.05 -4.91
N ILE A 7 7.08 0.93 -5.82
CA ILE A 7 6.81 2.36 -5.52
C ILE A 7 5.31 2.73 -5.60
N ASN A 8 4.46 1.85 -6.12
CA ASN A 8 3.03 2.13 -6.34
C ASN A 8 2.31 2.64 -5.08
N VAL A 9 2.64 2.09 -3.90
CA VAL A 9 2.06 2.54 -2.62
C VAL A 9 2.43 3.99 -2.32
N ALA A 10 3.69 4.35 -2.50
CA ALA A 10 4.16 5.72 -2.28
C ALA A 10 3.55 6.71 -3.27
N ALA A 11 3.42 6.33 -4.54
CA ALA A 11 2.77 7.15 -5.56
C ALA A 11 1.29 7.38 -5.21
N LEU A 12 0.57 6.33 -4.82
CA LEU A 12 -0.83 6.43 -4.40
C LEU A 12 -1.01 7.31 -3.17
N LEU A 13 -0.16 7.15 -2.14
CA LEU A 13 -0.18 8.00 -0.93
C LEU A 13 0.12 9.47 -1.27
N SER A 14 1.02 9.71 -2.22
CA SER A 14 1.30 11.07 -2.71
C SER A 14 0.09 11.68 -3.39
N LEU A 15 -0.62 10.90 -4.21
CA LEU A 15 -1.79 11.34 -4.94
C LEU A 15 -3.01 11.58 -4.02
N ALA A 16 -3.25 10.67 -3.08
CA ALA A 16 -4.38 10.72 -2.17
C ALA A 16 -4.15 11.65 -0.95
N GLY A 17 -2.89 11.98 -0.66
CA GLY A 17 -2.49 12.70 0.55
C GLY A 17 -1.89 14.08 0.27
N LEU A 18 -0.65 14.28 0.73
CA LEU A 18 -0.01 15.61 0.81
C LEU A 18 0.67 16.07 -0.49
N GLY A 19 0.56 15.31 -1.57
CA GLY A 19 1.31 15.54 -2.81
C GLY A 19 2.74 14.96 -2.78
N SER A 20 3.34 14.82 -3.95
CA SER A 20 4.67 14.18 -4.13
C SER A 20 5.82 14.94 -3.45
N LEU A 21 5.72 16.25 -3.31
CA LEU A 21 6.75 17.06 -2.64
C LEU A 21 6.78 16.84 -1.12
N ASN A 22 5.64 16.46 -0.52
CA ASN A 22 5.51 16.29 0.92
C ASN A 22 5.50 14.81 1.35
N THR A 23 5.27 13.88 0.43
CA THR A 23 5.36 12.44 0.70
C THR A 23 6.79 11.95 0.52
N LYS A 24 7.47 11.68 1.65
CA LYS A 24 8.83 11.15 1.65
C LYS A 24 8.83 9.63 1.58
N VAL A 25 9.72 9.07 0.76
CA VAL A 25 9.83 7.63 0.53
C VAL A 25 11.24 7.17 0.80
N ARG A 26 11.38 6.05 1.51
CA ARG A 26 12.66 5.37 1.73
C ARG A 26 12.50 3.91 1.31
N ILE A 27 13.41 3.45 0.46
CA ILE A 27 13.46 2.05 0.01
C ILE A 27 14.65 1.41 0.69
N VAL A 28 14.44 0.26 1.31
CA VAL A 28 15.46 -0.51 2.03
C VAL A 28 15.50 -1.90 1.42
N ALA A 29 16.69 -2.36 1.04
CA ALA A 29 16.94 -3.76 0.75
C ALA A 29 17.53 -4.39 2.01
N ASP A 30 16.81 -5.31 2.63
CA ASP A 30 17.21 -5.99 3.86
C ASP A 30 17.36 -7.49 3.56
N PRO A 31 18.56 -8.07 3.69
CA PRO A 31 18.80 -9.49 3.40
C PRO A 31 18.19 -10.44 4.46
N ASN A 32 17.72 -9.92 5.59
CA ASN A 32 17.20 -10.72 6.70
C ASN A 32 15.67 -10.94 6.65
N THR A 33 15.01 -10.43 5.60
CA THR A 33 13.57 -10.61 5.39
C THR A 33 13.31 -11.21 4.01
N ASP A 34 12.36 -12.15 3.96
CA ASP A 34 11.80 -12.71 2.73
C ASP A 34 10.49 -12.02 2.32
N LYS A 35 10.00 -11.07 3.12
CA LYS A 35 8.74 -10.35 2.89
C LYS A 35 8.95 -8.93 2.40
N ASN A 36 8.03 -8.49 1.54
CA ASN A 36 7.89 -7.09 1.19
C ASN A 36 7.12 -6.35 2.29
N THR A 37 7.78 -5.39 2.94
CA THR A 37 7.22 -4.63 4.05
C THR A 37 6.98 -3.18 3.64
N HIS A 38 5.78 -2.68 3.91
CA HIS A 38 5.46 -1.26 3.85
C HIS A 38 5.28 -0.70 5.25
N GLU A 39 6.00 0.37 5.56
CA GLU A 39 5.81 1.15 6.78
C GLU A 39 5.36 2.56 6.40
N ILE A 40 4.15 2.93 6.80
CA ILE A 40 3.53 4.21 6.49
C ILE A 40 3.37 4.96 7.81
N MET A 41 4.04 6.10 7.92
CA MET A 41 3.98 6.96 9.09
C MET A 41 3.34 8.29 8.70
N ALA A 42 2.29 8.68 9.43
CA ALA A 42 1.63 9.97 9.24
C ALA A 42 1.55 10.71 10.58
N GLN A 43 1.68 12.03 10.51
CA GLN A 43 1.63 12.91 11.68
C GLN A 43 0.90 14.21 11.33
N GLY A 44 0.11 14.73 12.26
CA GLY A 44 -0.56 16.01 12.15
C GLY A 44 -1.12 16.46 13.49
N LYS A 45 -2.00 17.47 13.47
CA LYS A 45 -2.68 17.96 14.69
C LYS A 45 -3.50 16.86 15.38
N PHE A 46 -3.94 15.86 14.62
CA PHE A 46 -4.65 14.67 15.10
C PHE A 46 -3.76 13.66 15.86
N GLY A 47 -2.45 13.88 15.91
CA GLY A 47 -1.49 12.94 16.48
C GLY A 47 -0.66 12.24 15.41
N LYS A 48 -0.19 11.03 15.72
CA LYS A 48 0.72 10.24 14.88
C LYS A 48 0.23 8.80 14.83
N PHE A 49 0.29 8.19 13.65
CA PHE A 49 0.09 6.76 13.50
C PHE A 49 1.16 6.12 12.60
N LEU A 50 1.35 4.82 12.80
CA LEU A 50 2.22 3.96 12.01
C LEU A 50 1.39 2.76 11.56
N ILE A 51 1.39 2.51 10.25
CA ILE A 51 0.81 1.31 9.65
C ILE A 51 1.97 0.49 9.11
N LYS A 52 2.07 -0.77 9.54
CA LYS A 52 3.04 -1.73 9.02
C LYS A 52 2.29 -2.86 8.33
N VAL A 53 2.64 -3.13 7.08
CA VAL A 53 2.05 -4.19 6.27
C VAL A 53 3.16 -5.09 5.74
N GLU A 54 3.16 -6.35 6.17
CA GLU A 54 4.03 -7.39 5.65
C GLU A 54 3.26 -8.22 4.63
N ASN A 55 3.54 -7.99 3.35
CA ASN A 55 2.81 -8.63 2.27
C ASN A 55 3.27 -10.07 2.07
N VAL A 56 2.30 -10.98 1.97
CA VAL A 56 2.52 -12.33 1.44
C VAL A 56 2.39 -12.28 -0.09
N PRO A 57 3.39 -12.79 -0.85
CA PRO A 57 3.29 -12.92 -2.30
C PRO A 57 2.09 -13.77 -2.70
N SER A 58 1.48 -13.47 -3.85
CA SER A 58 0.47 -14.36 -4.41
C SER A 58 1.12 -15.67 -4.86
N SER A 59 0.44 -16.80 -4.60
CA SER A 59 0.86 -18.11 -5.08
C SER A 59 0.87 -18.20 -6.62
N SER A 60 0.00 -17.44 -7.30
CA SER A 60 -0.11 -17.42 -8.76
C SER A 60 0.80 -16.40 -9.44
N ASN A 61 1.22 -15.35 -8.74
CA ASN A 61 2.14 -14.33 -9.24
C ASN A 61 2.98 -13.76 -8.08
N PRO A 62 4.17 -14.32 -7.83
CA PRO A 62 5.05 -13.87 -6.75
C PRO A 62 5.49 -12.40 -6.83
N LYS A 63 5.33 -11.74 -7.99
CA LYS A 63 5.65 -10.31 -8.16
C LYS A 63 4.58 -9.38 -7.58
N THR A 64 3.43 -9.92 -7.14
CA THR A 64 2.29 -9.16 -6.61
C THR A 64 1.89 -9.68 -5.24
N SER A 65 1.44 -8.79 -4.35
CA SER A 65 0.90 -9.20 -3.05
C SER A 65 -0.52 -9.75 -3.19
N ARG A 66 -0.86 -10.76 -2.38
CA ARG A 66 -2.23 -11.29 -2.32
C ARG A 66 -3.23 -10.20 -1.89
N LEU A 67 -2.81 -9.27 -1.03
CA LEU A 67 -3.63 -8.14 -0.58
C LEU A 67 -4.04 -7.21 -1.72
N ALA A 68 -3.18 -6.95 -2.71
CA ALA A 68 -3.53 -6.11 -3.85
C ALA A 68 -4.67 -6.73 -4.68
N ILE A 69 -4.66 -8.04 -4.87
CA ILE A 69 -5.72 -8.78 -5.58
C ILE A 69 -7.04 -8.66 -4.81
N LEU A 70 -7.01 -8.91 -3.50
CA LEU A 70 -8.20 -8.81 -2.66
C LEU A 70 -8.76 -7.38 -2.63
N SER A 71 -7.91 -6.37 -2.59
CA SER A 71 -8.31 -4.96 -2.65
C SER A 71 -9.03 -4.62 -3.96
N ALA A 72 -8.56 -5.14 -5.10
CA ALA A 72 -9.23 -4.93 -6.38
C ALA A 72 -10.60 -5.63 -6.44
N ILE A 73 -10.70 -6.86 -5.92
CA ILE A 73 -11.98 -7.59 -5.83
C ILE A 73 -12.97 -6.82 -4.96
N GLU A 74 -12.53 -6.31 -3.81
CA GLU A 74 -13.40 -5.59 -2.88
C GLU A 74 -13.86 -4.24 -3.46
N CYS A 75 -12.98 -3.55 -4.18
CA CYS A 75 -13.35 -2.36 -4.94
C CYS A 75 -14.48 -2.65 -5.93
N LEU A 76 -14.39 -3.74 -6.70
CA LEU A 76 -15.46 -4.15 -7.63
C LEU A 76 -16.75 -4.51 -6.90
N ARG A 77 -16.70 -5.24 -5.79
CA ARG A 77 -17.89 -5.54 -4.98
C ARG A 77 -18.57 -4.26 -4.51
N THR A 78 -17.80 -3.32 -3.99
CA THR A 78 -18.29 -2.02 -3.50
C THR A 78 -18.98 -1.20 -4.59
N VAL A 79 -18.56 -1.35 -5.86
CA VAL A 79 -19.16 -0.67 -7.01
C VAL A 79 -20.41 -1.42 -7.53
N CYS A 80 -20.41 -2.75 -7.48
CA CYS A 80 -21.46 -3.58 -8.08
C CYS A 80 -22.59 -3.99 -7.11
N GLN A 81 -22.38 -3.89 -5.81
CA GLN A 81 -23.32 -4.35 -4.77
C GLN A 81 -23.73 -3.19 -3.85
N SER A 82 -24.94 -3.27 -3.30
CA SER A 82 -25.49 -2.30 -2.35
C SER A 82 -25.34 -2.74 -0.89
N ASP A 83 -24.41 -3.66 -0.63
CA ASP A 83 -24.16 -4.22 0.71
C ASP A 83 -23.38 -3.23 1.60
N ILE A 84 -23.13 -3.63 2.85
CA ILE A 84 -22.40 -2.82 3.82
C ILE A 84 -21.01 -2.47 3.29
N ARG A 85 -20.70 -1.17 3.24
CA ARG A 85 -19.38 -0.64 2.90
C ARG A 85 -18.58 -0.33 4.16
N ILE A 86 -17.36 -0.83 4.24
CA ILE A 86 -16.40 -0.50 5.30
C ILE A 86 -15.27 0.33 4.69
N GLY A 87 -15.02 1.51 5.26
CA GLY A 87 -14.05 2.45 4.70
C GLY A 87 -14.63 3.36 3.62
N THR A 88 -13.77 3.97 2.82
CA THR A 88 -14.09 5.00 1.81
C THR A 88 -13.82 4.50 0.40
#